data_AF-A0A1R0WBB8-F1
#
_entry.id   AF-A0A1R0WBB8-F1
#
_cell.length_a   1.000
_cell.length_b   1.000
_cell.length_c   1.000
_cell.angle_alpha   90.00
_cell.angle_beta   90.00
_cell.angle_gamma   90.00
#
_symmetry.space_group_name_H-M   'P 1'
#
loop_
_entity.id
_entity.type
_entity.pdbx_description
1 polymer ?
#
loop_
_entity_poly.entity_id
_entity_poly.type
_entity_poly.pdbx_seq_one_letter_code
_entity_poly.pdbx_strand_id
1 'polypeptide(L)'
;MRWRRIKTNAKMKQYINTIKTENVNNFTVEFNRLENIIFPSFLEWDNCVLLSQQKESELPTHFSSNQFVSDRTAFEADYNHIHLNDIFDEGVHPDLILNIGIKILEVWTAVLYKEFNGLRKFMLILSYDAEEVVLRFYNVRKNEVPWLDSAKLDSYLDGLMLIEI
;
A
#
# COMPACT_ATOMS: atom_id res chain seq x y z
N MET A 1 16.73 0.58 -16.49
CA MET A 1 15.68 0.66 -15.45
C MET A 1 15.32 -0.75 -15.00
N ARG A 2 15.92 -1.27 -13.93
CA ARG A 2 15.68 -2.64 -13.47
C ARG A 2 15.88 -2.74 -11.94
N TRP A 3 15.06 -2.03 -11.18
CA TRP A 3 15.22 -1.97 -9.70
C TRP A 3 13.96 -2.37 -8.91
N ARG A 4 12.74 -2.34 -9.48
CA ARG A 4 11.53 -2.81 -8.78
C ARG A 4 11.35 -4.33 -8.90
N ARG A 5 11.13 -5.01 -7.77
CA ARG A 5 10.76 -6.44 -7.74
C ARG A 5 9.29 -6.56 -7.37
N ILE A 6 8.50 -7.15 -8.26
CA ILE A 6 7.07 -7.38 -8.03
C ILE A 6 6.86 -8.86 -7.73
N LYS A 7 6.13 -9.16 -6.66
CA LYS A 7 5.67 -10.52 -6.34
C LYS A 7 4.16 -10.50 -6.16
N THR A 8 3.50 -11.55 -6.63
CA THR A 8 2.06 -11.75 -6.42
C THR A 8 1.79 -13.20 -6.04
N ASN A 9 0.84 -13.42 -5.14
CA ASN A 9 0.34 -14.77 -4.86
C ASN A 9 -0.64 -15.24 -5.94
N ALA A 10 -1.02 -16.51 -5.91
CA ALA A 10 -1.91 -17.12 -6.89
C ALA A 10 -3.28 -16.42 -6.96
N LYS A 11 -3.84 -16.02 -5.81
CA LYS A 11 -5.14 -15.34 -5.73
C LYS A 11 -5.12 -13.97 -6.40
N MET A 12 -4.13 -13.13 -6.11
CA MET A 12 -3.98 -11.82 -6.76
C MET A 12 -3.81 -11.96 -8.27
N LYS A 13 -3.08 -12.99 -8.74
CA LYS A 13 -2.99 -13.27 -10.18
C LYS A 13 -4.34 -13.59 -10.80
N GLN A 14 -5.18 -14.36 -10.10
CA GLN A 14 -6.54 -14.65 -10.56
C GLN A 14 -7.38 -13.37 -10.67
N TYR A 15 -7.44 -12.56 -9.61
CA TYR A 15 -8.19 -11.29 -9.62
C TYR A 15 -7.73 -10.35 -10.75
N ILE A 16 -6.42 -10.16 -10.92
CA ILE A 16 -5.87 -9.33 -12.00
C ILE A 16 -6.26 -9.87 -13.39
N ASN A 17 -6.31 -11.19 -13.56
CA ASN A 17 -6.70 -11.77 -14.84
C ASN A 17 -8.20 -11.55 -15.12
N THR A 18 -9.07 -11.68 -14.11
CA THR A 18 -10.51 -11.39 -14.21
C THR A 18 -10.75 -9.94 -14.64
N ILE A 19 -10.09 -8.97 -13.98
CA ILE A 19 -10.17 -7.55 -14.33
C ILE A 19 -9.79 -7.28 -15.79
N LYS A 20 -8.78 -7.99 -16.33
CA LYS A 20 -8.34 -7.79 -17.72
C LYS A 20 -9.34 -8.34 -18.75
N THR A 21 -10.11 -9.35 -18.38
CA THR A 21 -11.08 -9.98 -19.27
C THR A 21 -12.43 -9.28 -19.27
N GLU A 22 -12.78 -8.63 -18.16
CA GLU A 22 -14.00 -7.86 -18.03
C GLU A 22 -13.75 -6.44 -18.51
N ASN A 23 -14.48 -5.98 -19.53
CA ASN A 23 -14.48 -4.57 -19.91
C ASN A 23 -15.11 -3.79 -18.76
N VAL A 24 -14.30 -3.35 -17.81
CA VAL A 24 -14.77 -2.57 -16.67
C VAL A 24 -15.39 -1.29 -17.23
N ASN A 25 -16.68 -1.11 -16.98
CA ASN A 25 -17.46 0.01 -17.49
C ASN A 25 -16.82 1.36 -17.08
N ASN A 26 -16.96 2.37 -17.94
CA ASN A 26 -16.56 3.74 -17.61
C ASN A 26 -17.33 4.21 -16.38
N PHE A 27 -16.62 4.60 -15.34
CA PHE A 27 -17.14 5.17 -14.10
C PHE A 27 -16.48 6.52 -13.88
N THR A 28 -17.20 7.42 -13.23
CA THR A 28 -16.68 8.75 -12.89
C THR A 28 -16.28 8.72 -11.43
N VAL A 29 -15.04 9.12 -11.13
CA VAL A 29 -14.61 9.33 -9.75
C VAL A 29 -14.37 10.81 -9.54
N GLU A 30 -14.79 11.32 -8.40
CA GLU A 30 -14.38 12.64 -7.96
C GLU A 30 -12.88 12.66 -7.67
N PHE A 31 -12.11 13.20 -8.63
CA PHE A 31 -10.65 13.28 -8.55
C PHE A 31 -10.16 13.96 -7.26
N ASN A 32 -10.90 14.93 -6.74
CA ASN A 32 -10.55 15.68 -5.53
C ASN A 32 -10.40 14.79 -4.29
N ARG A 33 -11.15 13.68 -4.19
CA ARG A 33 -11.06 12.74 -3.06
C ARG A 33 -9.86 11.79 -3.19
N LEU A 34 -9.38 11.57 -4.42
CA LEU A 34 -8.27 10.67 -4.73
C LEU A 34 -6.93 11.36 -4.89
N GLU A 35 -6.88 12.67 -5.12
CA GLU A 35 -5.66 13.39 -5.46
C GLU A 35 -4.53 13.14 -4.45
N ASN A 36 -4.81 13.30 -3.15
CA ASN A 36 -3.82 13.10 -2.08
C ASN A 36 -3.41 11.62 -1.89
N ILE A 37 -4.20 10.69 -2.42
CA ILE A 37 -3.91 9.26 -2.35
C ILE A 37 -3.13 8.84 -3.59
N ILE A 38 -3.47 9.34 -4.78
CA ILE A 38 -2.72 9.07 -6.01
C ILE A 38 -1.33 9.72 -5.92
N PHE A 39 -1.29 10.98 -5.48
CA PHE A 39 -0.08 11.79 -5.34
C PHE A 39 0.17 12.07 -3.85
N PRO A 40 0.67 11.07 -3.10
CA PRO A 40 0.89 11.23 -1.67
C PRO A 40 2.01 12.22 -1.38
N SER A 41 1.93 12.85 -0.21
CA SER A 41 3.08 13.47 0.44
C SER A 41 3.47 12.62 1.66
N PHE A 42 4.76 12.66 2.00
CA PHE A 42 5.30 11.88 3.10
C PHE A 42 5.89 12.79 4.19
N LEU A 43 5.82 12.30 5.42
CA LEU A 43 6.46 12.89 6.59
C LEU A 43 7.51 11.93 7.12
N GLU A 44 8.70 12.44 7.40
CA GLU A 44 9.69 11.70 8.18
C GLU A 44 9.47 11.94 9.68
N TRP A 45 9.30 10.87 10.45
CA TRP A 45 9.11 10.93 11.90
C TRP A 45 9.85 9.79 12.57
N ASP A 46 10.79 10.10 13.47
CA ASP A 46 11.60 9.11 14.21
C ASP A 46 12.10 7.94 13.36
N ASN A 47 12.70 8.25 12.20
CA ASN A 47 13.21 7.28 11.21
C ASN A 47 12.13 6.38 10.54
N CYS A 48 10.86 6.76 10.66
CA CYS A 48 9.74 6.28 9.86
C CYS A 48 9.46 7.24 8.69
N VAL A 49 8.85 6.71 7.64
CA VAL A 49 8.26 7.45 6.52
C VAL A 49 6.75 7.20 6.55
N LEU A 50 6.00 8.25 6.81
CA LEU A 50 4.57 8.20 7.05
C LEU A 50 3.80 8.91 5.93
N LEU A 51 2.67 8.38 5.52
CA LEU A 51 1.71 9.08 4.67
C LEU A 51 1.20 10.32 5.40
N SER A 52 1.23 11.47 4.72
CA SER A 52 0.55 12.65 5.23
C SER A 52 -0.95 12.42 5.12
N GLN A 53 -1.58 12.12 6.26
CA GLN A 53 -3.03 12.00 6.37
C GLN A 53 -3.59 13.31 6.92
N GLN A 54 -4.76 13.74 6.45
CA GLN A 54 -5.41 14.98 6.92
C GLN A 54 -5.79 14.93 8.41
N LYS A 55 -5.74 13.75 9.05
CA LYS A 55 -5.80 13.64 10.49
C LYS A 55 -4.45 14.03 11.06
N GLU A 56 -4.35 15.27 11.54
CA GLU A 56 -3.29 15.71 12.46
C GLU A 56 -3.40 14.88 13.76
N SER A 57 -2.95 13.63 13.72
CA SER A 57 -2.63 12.90 14.93
C SER A 57 -1.31 13.47 15.43
N GLU A 58 -1.32 14.04 16.64
CA GLU A 58 -0.09 14.45 17.31
C GLU A 58 0.78 13.21 17.49
N LEU A 59 1.79 13.07 16.63
CA LEU A 59 2.77 12.01 16.76
C LEU A 59 3.57 12.24 18.05
N PRO A 60 3.84 11.18 18.84
CA PRO A 60 4.68 11.32 20.02
C PRO A 60 6.09 11.78 19.63
N THR A 61 6.91 12.20 20.60
CA THR A 61 8.27 12.69 20.30
C THR A 61 9.19 11.62 19.70
N HIS A 62 8.93 10.35 20.00
CA HIS A 62 9.68 9.20 19.52
C HIS A 62 8.78 7.96 19.48
N PHE A 63 9.18 6.97 18.68
CA PHE A 63 8.57 5.65 18.67
C PHE A 63 8.84 4.94 20.00
N SER A 64 7.78 4.34 20.54
CA SER A 64 7.86 3.46 21.69
C SER A 64 7.12 2.16 21.38
N SER A 65 7.84 1.05 21.47
CA SER A 65 7.27 -0.28 21.24
C SER A 65 6.25 -0.64 22.32
N ASN A 66 5.20 -1.34 21.95
CA ASN A 66 4.23 -1.92 22.87
C ASN A 66 3.83 -3.33 22.43
N GLN A 67 2.89 -3.95 23.15
CA GLN A 67 2.43 -5.32 22.88
C GLN A 67 1.75 -5.52 21.52
N PHE A 68 1.29 -4.44 20.87
CA PHE A 68 0.64 -4.47 19.56
C PHE A 68 1.56 -4.00 18.43
N VAL A 69 2.44 -3.05 18.72
CA VAL A 69 3.39 -2.46 17.76
C VAL A 69 4.80 -2.61 18.30
N SER A 70 5.49 -3.67 17.88
CA SER A 70 6.79 -4.06 18.42
C SER A 70 7.96 -3.24 17.88
N ASP A 71 7.85 -2.73 16.65
CA ASP A 71 8.91 -2.00 15.97
C ASP A 71 8.36 -0.96 14.98
N ARG A 72 9.28 -0.23 14.33
CA ARG A 72 8.93 0.83 13.38
C ARG A 72 8.33 0.29 12.09
N THR A 73 8.75 -0.89 11.64
CA THR A 73 8.12 -1.57 10.50
C THR A 73 6.64 -1.87 10.77
N ALA A 74 6.30 -2.39 11.96
CA ALA A 74 4.92 -2.60 12.37
C ALA A 74 4.14 -1.29 12.46
N PHE A 75 4.75 -0.24 13.01
CA PHE A 75 4.15 1.08 13.09
C PHE A 75 3.85 1.68 11.71
N GLU A 76 4.83 1.69 10.80
CA GLU A 76 4.66 2.20 9.44
C GLU A 76 3.63 1.40 8.66
N ALA A 77 3.65 0.07 8.79
CA ALA A 77 2.67 -0.78 8.14
C ALA A 77 1.24 -0.44 8.57
N ASP A 78 1.02 -0.19 9.86
CA ASP A 78 -0.29 0.18 10.38
C ASP A 78 -0.67 1.63 10.00
N TYR A 79 0.24 2.58 10.21
CA TYR A 79 0.01 4.00 9.94
C TYR A 79 -0.21 4.28 8.47
N ASN A 80 0.54 3.63 7.58
CA ASN A 80 0.44 3.81 6.14
C ASN A 80 -0.60 2.91 5.47
N HIS A 81 -1.51 2.31 6.24
CA HIS A 81 -2.58 1.49 5.69
C HIS A 81 -3.77 2.37 5.29
N ILE A 82 -4.28 2.14 4.08
CA ILE A 82 -5.44 2.85 3.52
C ILE A 82 -6.41 1.81 2.95
N HIS A 83 -7.62 1.76 3.48
CA HIS A 83 -8.76 1.11 2.84
C HIS A 83 -9.21 1.98 1.67
N LEU A 84 -8.93 1.55 0.44
CA LEU A 84 -9.33 2.34 -0.73
C LEU A 84 -10.84 2.45 -0.85
N ASN A 85 -11.56 1.42 -0.42
CA ASN A 85 -13.01 1.35 -0.42
C ASN A 85 -13.66 2.55 0.29
N ASP A 86 -13.08 3.04 1.39
CA ASP A 86 -13.59 4.18 2.17
C ASP A 86 -13.62 5.51 1.39
N ILE A 87 -12.90 5.60 0.27
CA ILE A 87 -12.82 6.81 -0.54
C ILE A 87 -13.87 6.83 -1.66
N PHE A 88 -14.33 5.66 -2.09
CA PHE A 88 -15.31 5.54 -3.16
C PHE A 88 -16.73 5.56 -2.59
N ASP A 89 -17.69 6.01 -3.40
CA ASP A 89 -19.10 5.97 -3.03
C ASP A 89 -19.62 4.53 -3.05
N GLU A 90 -20.71 4.28 -2.31
CA GLU A 90 -21.37 2.98 -2.28
C GLU A 90 -21.77 2.52 -3.69
N GLY A 91 -21.53 1.24 -3.99
CA GLY A 91 -21.89 0.62 -5.27
C GLY A 91 -20.78 0.60 -6.33
N VAL A 92 -19.61 1.20 -6.07
CA VAL A 92 -18.43 0.96 -6.91
C VAL A 92 -17.95 -0.48 -6.73
N HIS A 93 -17.79 -1.20 -7.84
CA HIS A 93 -17.39 -2.61 -7.81
C HIS A 93 -15.95 -2.77 -7.27
N PRO A 94 -15.67 -3.68 -6.32
CA PRO A 94 -14.34 -3.84 -5.74
C PRO A 94 -13.21 -4.12 -6.74
N ASP A 95 -13.46 -4.91 -7.79
CA ASP A 95 -12.47 -5.17 -8.86
C ASP A 95 -11.98 -3.89 -9.55
N LEU A 96 -12.85 -2.89 -9.64
CA LEU A 96 -12.48 -1.62 -10.23
C LEU A 96 -11.61 -0.80 -9.28
N ILE A 97 -11.93 -0.82 -7.99
CA ILE A 97 -11.10 -0.23 -6.93
C ILE A 97 -9.73 -0.91 -6.92
N LEU A 98 -9.67 -2.24 -7.12
CA LEU A 98 -8.42 -2.98 -7.23
C LEU A 98 -7.58 -2.48 -8.42
N ASN A 99 -8.19 -2.30 -9.59
CA ASN A 99 -7.49 -1.77 -10.76
C ASN A 99 -6.91 -0.37 -10.50
N ILE A 100 -7.65 0.50 -9.82
CA ILE A 100 -7.17 1.83 -9.40
C ILE A 100 -6.03 1.68 -8.39
N GLY A 101 -6.17 0.80 -7.40
CA GLY A 101 -5.14 0.53 -6.39
C GLY A 101 -3.82 0.08 -6.98
N ILE A 102 -3.85 -0.76 -8.03
CA ILE A 102 -2.64 -1.13 -8.79
C ILE A 102 -1.96 0.11 -9.37
N LYS A 103 -2.73 1.05 -9.95
CA LYS A 103 -2.20 2.30 -10.52
C LYS A 103 -1.66 3.25 -9.46
N ILE A 104 -2.34 3.38 -8.32
CA ILE A 104 -1.85 4.16 -7.20
C ILE A 104 -0.52 3.61 -6.71
N LEU A 105 -0.38 2.28 -6.57
CA LEU A 105 0.86 1.64 -6.13
C LEU A 105 2.03 1.91 -7.10
N GLU A 106 1.77 1.99 -8.41
CA GLU A 106 2.76 2.39 -9.41
C GLU A 106 3.22 3.84 -9.21
N VAL A 107 2.30 4.75 -8.89
CA VAL A 107 2.64 6.15 -8.57
C VAL A 107 3.41 6.24 -7.26
N TRP A 108 2.94 5.61 -6.18
CA TRP A 108 3.63 5.58 -4.88
C TRP A 108 5.08 5.09 -5.02
N THR A 109 5.27 4.03 -5.80
CA THR A 109 6.60 3.50 -6.13
C THR A 109 7.50 4.58 -6.71
N ALA A 110 7.00 5.36 -7.68
CA ALA A 110 7.76 6.41 -8.33
C ALA A 110 8.04 7.60 -7.39
N VAL A 111 7.06 8.01 -6.59
CA VAL A 111 7.20 9.14 -5.64
C VAL A 111 8.20 8.78 -4.55
N LEU A 112 8.06 7.63 -3.88
CA LEU A 112 9.00 7.16 -2.85
C LEU A 112 10.43 7.04 -3.39
N TYR A 113 10.59 6.44 -4.58
CA TYR A 113 11.91 6.29 -5.18
C TYR A 113 12.55 7.65 -5.48
N LYS A 114 11.77 8.61 -5.99
CA LYS A 114 12.24 9.96 -6.30
C LYS A 114 12.61 10.73 -5.03
N GLU A 115 11.78 10.70 -4.01
CA GLU A 115 11.94 11.48 -2.78
C GLU A 115 13.12 11.00 -1.95
N PHE A 116 13.28 9.68 -1.81
CA PHE A 116 14.35 9.09 -1.02
C PHE A 116 15.58 8.68 -1.87
N ASN A 117 15.58 8.99 -3.17
CA ASN A 117 16.68 8.74 -4.11
C ASN A 117 17.25 7.31 -4.04
N GLY A 118 16.41 6.31 -3.76
CA GLY A 118 16.82 4.91 -3.55
C GLY A 118 17.72 4.64 -2.33
N LEU A 119 17.90 5.61 -1.42
CA LEU A 119 18.67 5.45 -0.18
C LEU A 119 17.95 4.58 0.85
N ARG A 120 16.61 4.57 0.80
CA ARG A 120 15.74 3.72 1.60
C ARG A 120 15.11 2.68 0.71
N LYS A 121 14.84 1.51 1.30
CA LYS A 121 14.13 0.42 0.63
C LYS A 121 12.72 0.37 1.14
N PHE A 122 11.75 0.24 0.26
CA PHE A 122 10.35 0.18 0.67
C PHE A 122 9.71 -1.12 0.23
N MET A 123 8.82 -1.63 1.07
CA MET A 123 7.89 -2.68 0.70
C MET A 123 6.51 -2.05 0.58
N LEU A 124 5.97 -2.00 -0.63
CA LEU A 124 4.60 -1.62 -0.89
C LEU A 124 3.74 -2.88 -1.05
N ILE A 125 2.54 -2.86 -0.49
CA ILE A 125 1.62 -3.97 -0.44
C ILE A 125 0.26 -3.49 -0.90
N LEU A 126 -0.35 -4.27 -1.77
CA LEU A 126 -1.75 -4.18 -2.14
C LEU A 126 -2.40 -5.52 -1.81
N SER A 127 -3.39 -5.51 -0.93
CA SER A 127 -4.20 -6.69 -0.61
C SER A 127 -5.62 -6.54 -1.13
N TYR A 128 -6.22 -7.67 -1.52
CA TYR A 128 -7.59 -7.74 -1.99
C TYR A 128 -8.21 -9.10 -1.68
N ASP A 129 -9.37 -9.12 -1.03
CA ASP A 129 -10.07 -10.35 -0.60
C ASP A 129 -11.37 -10.62 -1.36
N ALA A 130 -11.57 -9.96 -2.51
CA ALA A 130 -12.81 -9.86 -3.29
C ALA A 130 -13.79 -8.76 -2.84
N GLU A 131 -13.62 -8.19 -1.64
CA GLU A 131 -14.49 -7.14 -1.10
C GLU A 131 -13.70 -5.85 -0.86
N GLU A 132 -12.57 -5.94 -0.17
CA GLU A 132 -11.81 -4.81 0.33
C GLU A 132 -10.43 -4.70 -0.31
N VAL A 133 -10.08 -3.49 -0.78
CA VAL A 133 -8.79 -3.17 -1.37
C VAL A 133 -7.99 -2.32 -0.40
N VAL A 134 -6.85 -2.82 0.05
CA VAL A 134 -6.00 -2.11 1.01
C VAL A 134 -4.63 -1.84 0.42
N LEU A 135 -4.20 -0.59 0.49
CA LEU A 135 -2.84 -0.15 0.23
C LEU A 135 -2.08 -0.04 1.54
N ARG A 136 -0.80 -0.42 1.52
CA ARG A 136 0.11 -0.30 2.65
C ARG A 136 1.54 -0.16 2.18
N PHE A 137 2.39 0.53 2.93
CA PHE A 137 3.85 0.37 2.76
C PHE A 137 4.62 0.60 4.07
N TYR A 138 5.86 0.12 4.08
CA TYR A 138 6.80 0.38 5.15
C TYR A 138 8.24 0.42 4.63
N ASN A 139 9.15 1.02 5.41
CA ASN A 139 10.57 1.01 5.13
C ASN A 139 11.18 -0.34 5.58
N VAL A 140 11.95 -0.97 4.70
CA VAL A 140 12.59 -2.26 4.94
C VAL A 140 13.88 -2.06 5.72
N ARG A 141 13.92 -2.55 6.96
CA ARG A 141 15.08 -2.45 7.85
C ARG A 141 15.73 -3.83 8.05
N LYS A 142 17.06 -3.87 8.17
CA LYS A 142 17.81 -5.12 8.31
C LYS A 142 17.55 -5.86 9.64
N ASN A 143 17.15 -5.11 10.66
CA ASN A 143 17.06 -5.61 12.04
C ASN A 143 15.61 -5.67 12.56
N GLU A 144 14.62 -5.45 11.68
CA GLU A 144 13.19 -5.51 12.03
C GLU A 144 12.51 -6.61 11.21
N VAL A 145 11.42 -7.16 11.75
CA VAL A 145 10.71 -8.25 11.11
C VAL A 145 9.84 -7.65 9.99
N PRO A 146 9.91 -8.16 8.75
CA PRO A 146 8.99 -7.73 7.72
C PRO A 146 7.54 -7.95 8.14
N TRP A 147 6.65 -7.01 7.80
CA TRP A 147 5.23 -7.11 8.16
C TRP A 147 4.56 -8.42 7.67
N LEU A 148 5.07 -8.99 6.58
CA LEU A 148 4.58 -10.26 6.04
C LEU A 148 5.73 -11.14 5.56
N ASP A 149 5.53 -12.46 5.63
CA ASP A 149 6.49 -13.44 5.13
C ASP A 149 6.37 -13.58 3.61
N SER A 150 7.21 -12.82 2.89
CA SER A 150 7.20 -12.83 1.42
C SER A 150 7.64 -14.15 0.78
N ALA A 151 8.10 -15.14 1.57
CA ALA A 151 8.39 -16.49 1.09
C ALA A 151 7.16 -17.40 1.11
N LYS A 152 6.10 -17.02 1.84
CA LYS A 152 4.86 -17.79 2.02
C LYS A 152 3.62 -17.03 1.58
N LEU A 153 3.71 -16.20 0.55
CA LEU A 153 2.60 -15.37 0.08
C LEU A 153 1.32 -16.16 -0.24
N ASP A 154 1.44 -17.40 -0.72
CA ASP A 154 0.30 -18.25 -1.05
C ASP A 154 -0.41 -18.84 0.19
N SER A 155 0.16 -18.72 1.40
CA SER A 155 -0.54 -19.13 2.64
C SER A 155 -1.52 -18.08 3.15
N TYR A 156 -1.48 -16.86 2.61
CA TYR A 156 -2.39 -15.79 3.00
C TYR A 156 -3.78 -15.97 2.37
N LEU A 157 -4.81 -15.54 3.10
CA LEU A 157 -6.20 -15.62 2.63
C LEU A 157 -6.48 -14.63 1.51
N ASP A 158 -5.87 -13.45 1.55
CA ASP A 158 -6.12 -12.40 0.58
C ASP A 158 -5.26 -12.59 -0.67
N GLY A 159 -5.68 -11.99 -1.78
CA GLY A 159 -4.79 -11.69 -2.89
C GLY A 159 -3.76 -10.67 -2.46
N LEU A 160 -2.47 -10.95 -2.67
CA LEU A 160 -1.37 -10.04 -2.34
C LEU A 160 -0.55 -9.68 -3.58
N MET A 161 -0.30 -8.39 -3.77
CA MET A 161 0.74 -7.82 -4.63
C MET A 161 1.75 -7.06 -3.78
N LEU A 162 3.03 -7.39 -3.95
CA LEU A 162 4.16 -6.75 -3.27
C LEU A 162 5.07 -6.08 -4.28
N ILE A 163 5.53 -4.88 -3.97
CA ILE A 163 6.55 -4.16 -4.73
C ILE A 163 7.67 -3.78 -3.77
N GLU A 164 8.87 -4.31 -4.02
CA GLU A 164 10.10 -3.88 -3.34
C GLU A 164 10.85 -2.88 -4.24
N ILE A 165 11.15 -1.71 -3.69
CA ILE A 165 11.91 -0.62 -4.35
C ILE A 165 13.10 -0.15 -3.52
#